data_AF-A0A7W1EJ34-F1
#
_entry.id   AF-A0A7W1EJ34-F1
#
_cell.length_a   1.000
_cell.length_b   1.000
_cell.length_c   1.000
_cell.angle_alpha   90.00
_cell.angle_beta   90.00
_cell.angle_gamma   90.00
#
_symmetry.space_group_name_H-M   'P 1'
#
loop_
_entity.id
_entity.type
_entity.pdbx_description
1 polymer ?
#
loop_
_entity_poly.entity_id
_entity_poly.type
_entity_poly.pdbx_seq_one_letter_code
_entity_poly.pdbx_strand_id
1 'polypeptide(L)'
;FGAEAVLPQMVAVSLVREIGPVITALICAGKVGSGMGAELGSMKVTEQIDAMEVSATMPMKYLVVTRVMAATFMIPLLVVFADALGMLGSWIGVNIKGDVNIALYFSHAFSSLEFIDLVPSLVKSFFFGSVIGLVGCYKGYTAGKGTESVGIAANSAVVLSSLLIIIVDLIAVQVTDILL
;
A
#
# COMPACT_ATOMS: atom_id res chain seq x y z
N PHE A 1 -7.83 -20.35 -30.37
CA PHE A 1 -6.92 -19.20 -30.31
C PHE A 1 -5.91 -19.48 -29.21
N GLY A 2 -4.60 -19.50 -29.51
CA GLY A 2 -3.52 -19.76 -28.54
C GLY A 2 -3.37 -18.67 -27.47
N ALA A 3 -4.48 -18.16 -26.94
CA ALA A 3 -4.54 -17.14 -25.89
C ALA A 3 -3.93 -17.64 -24.57
N GLU A 4 -3.90 -18.96 -24.34
CA GLU A 4 -3.20 -19.56 -23.21
C GLU A 4 -1.71 -19.20 -23.18
N ALA A 5 -1.08 -19.02 -24.34
CA ALA A 5 0.34 -18.63 -24.43
C ALA A 5 0.60 -17.17 -24.04
N VAL A 6 -0.42 -16.30 -24.05
CA VAL A 6 -0.32 -14.87 -23.73
C VAL A 6 -0.65 -14.60 -22.25
N LEU A 7 -1.22 -15.59 -21.54
CA LEU A 7 -1.61 -15.44 -20.13
C LEU A 7 -0.46 -14.99 -19.22
N PRO A 8 0.77 -15.55 -19.30
CA PRO A 8 1.87 -15.12 -18.41
C PRO A 8 2.24 -13.65 -18.59
N GLN A 9 2.25 -13.17 -19.83
CA GLN A 9 2.57 -11.78 -20.17
C GLN A 9 1.51 -10.83 -19.63
N MET A 10 0.24 -11.14 -19.88
CA MET A 10 -0.87 -10.31 -19.43
C MET A 10 -0.90 -10.20 -17.90
N VAL A 11 -0.73 -11.33 -17.19
CA VAL A 11 -0.72 -11.31 -15.72
C VAL A 11 0.47 -10.52 -15.19
N ALA A 12 1.67 -10.71 -15.75
CA ALA A 12 2.86 -10.01 -15.29
C ALA A 12 2.73 -8.49 -15.43
N VAL A 13 2.26 -8.01 -16.58
CA VAL A 13 2.06 -6.57 -16.82
C VAL A 13 0.98 -6.00 -15.90
N SER A 14 -0.19 -6.66 -15.81
CA SER A 14 -1.30 -6.16 -14.98
C SER A 14 -0.97 -6.18 -13.48
N LEU A 15 -0.28 -7.22 -13.00
CA LEU A 15 0.10 -7.35 -11.59
C LEU A 15 1.11 -6.26 -11.21
N VAL A 16 2.21 -6.15 -11.96
CA VAL A 16 3.32 -5.25 -11.63
C VAL A 16 2.95 -3.78 -11.82
N ARG A 17 2.20 -3.43 -12.88
CA ARG A 17 1.88 -2.01 -13.15
C ARG A 17 0.73 -1.47 -12.31
N GLU A 18 -0.31 -2.26 -12.06
CA GLU A 18 -1.53 -1.75 -11.43
C GLU A 18 -1.97 -2.54 -10.20
N ILE A 19 -2.35 -3.79 -10.40
CA ILE A 19 -3.15 -4.53 -9.43
C ILE A 19 -2.36 -4.79 -8.15
N GLY A 20 -1.09 -5.18 -8.27
CA GLY A 20 -0.22 -5.50 -7.14
C GLY A 20 -0.03 -4.32 -6.18
N PRO A 21 0.44 -3.16 -6.64
CA PRO A 21 0.58 -1.96 -5.82
C PRO A 21 -0.73 -1.51 -5.16
N VAL A 22 -1.83 -1.47 -5.92
CA VAL A 22 -3.12 -0.94 -5.44
C VAL A 22 -3.75 -1.86 -4.40
N ILE A 23 -3.82 -3.17 -4.66
CA ILE A 23 -4.39 -4.13 -3.71
C ILE A 23 -3.55 -4.16 -2.42
N THR A 24 -2.23 -4.18 -2.54
CA THR A 24 -1.34 -4.16 -1.38
C THR A 24 -1.55 -2.90 -0.54
N ALA A 25 -1.65 -1.73 -1.17
CA ALA A 25 -1.94 -0.47 -0.49
C ALA A 25 -3.30 -0.48 0.21
N LEU A 26 -4.36 -0.98 -0.42
CA LEU A 26 -5.70 -1.06 0.18
C LEU A 26 -5.74 -2.00 1.38
N ILE A 27 -5.08 -3.16 1.31
CA ILE A 27 -4.95 -4.09 2.45
C ILE A 27 -4.18 -3.41 3.59
N CYS A 28 -3.09 -2.71 3.27
CA CYS A 28 -2.29 -1.98 4.25
C CYS A 28 -3.05 -0.78 4.85
N ALA A 29 -3.89 -0.08 4.10
CA ALA A 29 -4.77 0.94 4.63
C ALA A 29 -5.71 0.36 5.70
N GLY A 30 -6.26 -0.83 5.43
CA GLY A 30 -7.09 -1.58 6.37
C GLY A 30 -6.34 -1.99 7.65
N LYS A 31 -5.15 -2.59 7.52
CA LYS A 31 -4.42 -3.14 8.68
C LYS A 31 -3.54 -2.10 9.39
N VAL A 32 -2.66 -1.46 8.64
CA VAL A 32 -1.65 -0.51 9.16
C VAL A 32 -2.29 0.85 9.42
N GLY A 33 -3.09 1.38 8.49
CA GLY A 33 -3.77 2.67 8.65
C GLY A 33 -4.76 2.69 9.82
N SER A 34 -5.61 1.65 9.93
CA SER A 34 -6.50 1.46 11.09
C SER A 34 -5.75 1.35 12.40
N GLY A 35 -4.66 0.56 12.41
CA GLY A 35 -3.80 0.39 13.59
C GLY A 35 -3.19 1.70 14.07
N MET A 36 -2.65 2.51 13.16
CA MET A 36 -2.11 3.83 13.49
C MET A 36 -3.18 4.77 14.06
N GLY A 37 -4.37 4.77 13.47
CA GLY A 37 -5.51 5.56 13.95
C GLY A 37 -5.97 5.14 15.36
N ALA A 38 -6.06 3.83 15.60
CA ALA A 38 -6.45 3.27 16.90
C ALA A 38 -5.41 3.52 17.99
N GLU A 39 -4.12 3.33 17.67
CA GLU A 39 -3.03 3.51 18.62
C GLU A 39 -2.94 4.97 19.08
N LEU A 40 -2.91 5.92 18.13
CA LEU A 40 -2.89 7.35 18.44
C LEU A 40 -4.18 7.82 19.11
N GLY A 41 -5.34 7.32 18.69
CA GLY A 41 -6.61 7.63 19.34
C GLY A 41 -6.63 7.17 20.79
N SER A 42 -6.11 5.97 21.07
CA SER A 42 -5.97 5.45 22.44
C SER A 42 -5.02 6.32 23.28
N MET A 43 -3.86 6.70 22.72
CA MET A 43 -2.91 7.61 23.38
C MET A 43 -3.55 8.98 23.66
N LYS A 44 -4.44 9.48 22.80
CA LYS A 44 -5.16 10.74 23.02
C LYS A 44 -6.20 10.62 24.13
N VAL A 45 -6.99 9.54 24.13
CA VAL A 45 -8.04 9.29 25.15
C VAL A 45 -7.43 9.05 26.54
N THR A 46 -6.23 8.48 26.59
CA THR A 46 -5.48 8.26 27.85
C THR A 46 -4.58 9.44 28.23
N GLU A 47 -4.72 10.59 27.56
CA GLU A 47 -3.97 11.83 27.82
C GLU A 47 -2.43 11.69 27.71
N GLN A 48 -1.93 10.61 27.10
CA GLN A 48 -0.49 10.38 26.92
C GLN A 48 0.15 11.42 26.01
N ILE A 49 -0.57 11.84 24.96
CA ILE A 49 -0.10 12.89 24.04
C ILE A 49 0.02 14.23 24.79
N ASP A 50 -0.96 14.56 25.64
CA ASP A 50 -0.96 15.80 26.41
C ASP A 50 0.16 15.79 27.48
N ALA A 51 0.39 14.65 28.12
CA ALA A 51 1.52 14.45 29.04
C ALA A 51 2.90 14.66 28.36
N MET A 52 3.03 14.27 27.08
CA MET A 52 4.24 14.54 26.29
C MET A 52 4.43 16.03 26.03
N GLU A 53 3.35 16.78 25.73
CA GLU A 53 3.41 18.23 25.49
C GLU A 53 3.82 18.99 26.76
N VAL A 54 3.25 18.62 27.92
CA VAL A 54 3.62 19.24 29.22
C VAL A 54 5.08 18.94 29.60
N SER A 55 5.61 17.80 29.16
CA SER A 55 7.02 17.43 29.37
C SER A 55 7.99 18.12 28.40
N ALA A 56 7.54 19.14 27.66
CA ALA A 56 8.30 19.88 26.64
C ALA A 56 8.86 19.01 25.50
N THR A 57 8.23 17.85 25.25
CA THR A 57 8.55 17.01 24.07
C THR A 57 7.58 17.34 22.94
N MET A 58 8.02 17.26 21.68
CA MET A 58 7.16 17.52 20.50
C MET A 58 6.51 16.21 20.02
N PRO A 59 5.25 15.89 20.37
CA PRO A 59 4.67 14.58 20.09
C PRO A 59 4.53 14.31 18.60
N MET A 60 4.22 15.35 17.81
CA MET A 60 4.10 15.27 16.35
C MET A 60 5.35 14.67 15.69
N LYS A 61 6.55 15.07 16.14
CA LYS A 61 7.81 14.59 15.58
C LYS A 61 8.09 13.13 15.96
N TYR A 62 7.76 12.73 17.18
CA TYR A 62 8.03 11.38 17.68
C TYR A 62 6.98 10.35 17.28
N LEU A 63 5.72 10.76 17.16
CA LEU A 63 4.60 9.86 16.94
C LEU A 63 4.10 9.84 15.49
N VAL A 64 4.04 10.99 14.83
CA VAL A 64 3.47 11.09 13.48
C VAL A 64 4.55 10.93 12.42
N VAL A 65 5.61 11.73 12.48
CA VAL A 65 6.67 11.72 11.45
C VAL A 65 7.33 10.35 11.32
N THR A 66 7.63 9.69 12.45
CA THR A 66 8.24 8.35 12.48
C THR A 66 7.35 7.29 11.83
N ARG A 67 6.05 7.27 12.15
CA ARG A 67 5.06 6.34 11.58
C ARG A 67 4.83 6.59 10.09
N VAL A 68 4.74 7.86 9.68
CA VAL A 68 4.59 8.25 8.26
C VAL A 68 5.80 7.83 7.45
N MET A 69 7.02 8.11 7.95
CA MET A 69 8.25 7.68 7.28
C MET A 69 8.32 6.15 7.19
N ALA A 70 8.02 5.43 8.29
CA ALA A 70 7.99 3.98 8.29
C ALA A 70 7.02 3.42 7.23
N ALA A 71 5.79 3.95 7.16
CA ALA A 71 4.82 3.52 6.14
C ALA A 71 5.30 3.83 4.72
N THR A 72 5.86 5.01 4.49
CA THR A 72 6.34 5.48 3.19
C THR A 72 7.44 4.57 2.62
N PHE A 73 8.36 4.08 3.47
CA PHE A 73 9.43 3.18 3.03
C PHE A 73 9.04 1.69 3.01
N MET A 74 8.17 1.25 3.93
CA MET A 74 7.81 -0.16 4.06
C MET A 74 6.77 -0.62 3.02
N ILE A 75 5.86 0.26 2.59
CA ILE A 75 4.83 -0.09 1.60
C ILE A 75 5.43 -0.47 0.23
N PRO A 76 6.40 0.28 -0.34
CA PRO A 76 7.10 -0.14 -1.56
C PRO A 76 7.75 -1.51 -1.47
N LEU A 77 8.41 -1.80 -0.33
CA LEU A 77 9.02 -3.12 -0.09
C LEU A 77 7.96 -4.23 -0.06
N LEU A 78 6.81 -3.96 0.57
CA LEU A 78 5.68 -4.89 0.60
C LEU A 78 5.09 -5.13 -0.78
N VAL A 79 5.02 -4.11 -1.64
CA VAL A 79 4.54 -4.24 -3.03
C VAL A 79 5.44 -5.17 -3.83
N VAL A 80 6.76 -4.98 -3.80
CA VAL A 80 7.71 -5.87 -4.49
C VAL A 80 7.56 -7.32 -4.04
N PHE A 81 7.37 -7.52 -2.73
CA PHE A 81 7.15 -8.85 -2.18
C PHE A 81 5.81 -9.45 -2.61
N ALA A 82 4.74 -8.65 -2.61
CA ALA A 82 3.42 -9.06 -3.08
C ALA A 82 3.41 -9.44 -4.56
N ASP A 83 4.12 -8.68 -5.40
CA ASP A 83 4.26 -8.95 -6.83
C ASP A 83 5.03 -10.25 -7.08
N ALA A 84 6.12 -10.48 -6.34
CA ALA A 84 6.88 -11.73 -6.43
C ALA A 84 6.02 -12.95 -6.06
N LEU A 85 5.25 -12.86 -4.96
CA LEU A 85 4.33 -13.92 -4.56
C LEU A 85 3.15 -14.07 -5.52
N GLY A 86 2.63 -12.98 -6.07
CA GLY A 86 1.55 -13.00 -7.06
C GLY A 86 1.98 -13.66 -8.37
N MET A 87 3.20 -13.41 -8.84
CA MET A 87 3.79 -14.08 -10.00
C MET A 87 3.96 -15.59 -9.75
N LEU A 88 4.46 -15.98 -8.57
CA LEU A 88 4.55 -17.39 -8.19
C LEU A 88 3.16 -18.06 -8.11
N GLY A 89 2.18 -17.37 -7.52
CA GLY A 89 0.80 -17.85 -7.45
C GLY A 89 0.17 -18.00 -8.84
N SER A 90 0.45 -17.09 -9.77
CA SER A 90 0.01 -17.19 -11.16
C SER A 90 0.63 -18.40 -11.87
N TRP A 91 1.93 -18.65 -11.69
CA TRP A 91 2.57 -19.85 -12.23
C TRP A 91 1.91 -21.15 -11.72
N ILE A 92 1.66 -21.25 -10.41
CA ILE A 92 0.94 -22.41 -9.83
C ILE A 92 -0.45 -22.53 -10.46
N GLY A 93 -1.16 -21.42 -10.62
CA GLY A 93 -2.50 -21.39 -11.23
C GLY A 93 -2.51 -21.91 -12.68
N VAL A 94 -1.50 -21.57 -13.47
CA VAL A 94 -1.32 -22.10 -14.84
C VAL A 94 -0.91 -23.57 -14.80
N ASN A 95 -0.02 -23.95 -13.88
CA ASN A 95 0.52 -25.31 -13.79
C ASN A 95 -0.53 -26.36 -13.38
N ILE A 96 -1.61 -25.95 -12.68
CA ILE A 96 -2.72 -26.85 -12.35
C ILE A 96 -3.42 -27.41 -13.59
N LYS A 97 -3.47 -26.66 -14.70
CA LYS A 97 -4.16 -27.05 -15.93
C LYS A 97 -3.21 -27.44 -17.08
N GLY A 98 -1.93 -27.11 -16.98
CA GLY A 98 -0.93 -27.41 -18.00
C GLY A 98 0.45 -27.64 -17.42
N ASP A 99 1.33 -28.33 -18.15
CA ASP A 99 2.65 -28.69 -17.63
C ASP A 99 3.72 -27.68 -18.09
N VAL A 100 3.70 -26.49 -17.47
CA VAL A 100 4.60 -25.38 -17.83
C VAL A 100 5.77 -25.28 -16.85
N ASN A 101 6.99 -25.44 -17.37
CA ASN A 101 8.21 -25.21 -16.60
C ASN A 101 8.29 -23.77 -16.08
N ILE A 102 8.64 -23.60 -14.81
CA ILE A 102 8.79 -22.30 -14.16
C ILE A 102 9.74 -21.36 -14.90
N ALA A 103 10.85 -21.87 -15.46
CA ALA A 103 11.80 -21.07 -16.22
C ALA A 103 11.19 -20.52 -17.52
N LEU A 104 10.36 -21.31 -18.20
CA LEU A 104 9.64 -20.87 -19.39
C LEU A 104 8.56 -19.84 -19.02
N TYR A 105 7.82 -20.06 -17.95
CA TYR A 105 6.80 -19.11 -17.48
C TYR A 105 7.40 -17.73 -17.20
N PHE A 106 8.48 -17.66 -16.41
CA PHE A 106 9.11 -16.39 -16.08
C PHE A 106 9.79 -15.73 -17.30
N SER A 107 10.38 -16.51 -18.20
CA SER A 107 10.91 -16.00 -19.47
C SER A 107 9.81 -15.32 -20.29
N HIS A 108 8.64 -15.96 -20.42
CA HIS A 108 7.50 -15.37 -21.10
C HIS A 108 6.91 -14.18 -20.35
N ALA A 109 6.73 -14.27 -19.03
CA ALA A 109 6.20 -13.19 -18.19
C ALA A 109 7.06 -11.91 -18.29
N PHE A 110 8.38 -12.05 -18.21
CA PHE A 110 9.30 -10.91 -18.27
C PHE A 110 9.60 -10.43 -19.69
N SER A 111 9.30 -11.23 -20.74
CA SER A 111 9.51 -10.80 -22.13
C SER A 111 8.69 -9.56 -22.53
N SER A 112 7.61 -9.27 -21.81
CA SER A 112 6.75 -8.10 -22.04
C SER A 112 6.90 -7.03 -20.97
N LEU A 113 7.70 -7.28 -19.93
CA LEU A 113 7.98 -6.30 -18.87
C LEU A 113 9.30 -5.61 -19.15
N GLU A 114 9.23 -4.31 -19.43
CA GLU A 114 10.43 -3.49 -19.50
C GLU A 114 10.79 -2.98 -18.11
N PHE A 115 12.08 -2.75 -17.87
CA PHE A 115 12.55 -2.21 -16.58
C PHE A 115 11.92 -0.83 -16.27
N ILE A 116 11.49 -0.12 -17.32
CA ILE A 116 10.83 1.16 -17.20
C ILE A 116 9.42 1.05 -16.59
N ASP A 117 8.80 -0.13 -16.58
CA ASP A 117 7.47 -0.36 -16.02
C ASP A 117 7.47 -0.51 -14.50
N LEU A 118 8.60 -0.95 -13.94
CA LEU A 118 8.80 -1.10 -12.50
C LEU A 118 8.95 0.25 -11.80
N VAL A 119 9.54 1.24 -12.48
CA VAL A 119 9.85 2.54 -11.86
C VAL A 119 8.57 3.31 -11.47
N PRO A 120 7.58 3.51 -12.36
CA PRO A 120 6.32 4.16 -12.00
C PRO A 120 5.56 3.42 -10.90
N SER A 121 5.56 2.09 -10.95
CA SER A 121 4.92 1.23 -9.94
C SER A 121 5.54 1.41 -8.54
N LEU A 122 6.87 1.43 -8.45
CA LEU A 122 7.57 1.72 -7.21
C LEU A 122 7.30 3.15 -6.74
N VAL A 123 7.40 4.14 -7.62
CA VAL A 123 7.19 5.55 -7.25
C VAL A 123 5.78 5.78 -6.70
N LYS A 124 4.73 5.25 -7.33
CA LYS A 124 3.36 5.37 -6.81
C LYS A 124 3.17 4.69 -5.45
N SER A 125 3.86 3.56 -5.21
CA SER A 125 3.81 2.86 -3.92
C SER A 125 4.37 3.68 -2.74
N PHE A 126 5.34 4.58 -2.98
CA PHE A 126 5.79 5.54 -1.96
C PHE A 126 4.67 6.51 -1.59
N PHE A 127 3.96 7.06 -2.58
CA PHE A 127 2.83 7.96 -2.33
C PHE A 127 1.71 7.25 -1.55
N PHE A 128 1.40 5.99 -1.89
CA PHE A 128 0.44 5.20 -1.13
C PHE A 128 0.85 5.05 0.34
N GLY A 129 2.12 4.73 0.61
CA GLY A 129 2.64 4.64 1.98
C GLY A 129 2.55 5.96 2.74
N SER A 130 2.87 7.08 2.09
CA SER A 130 2.72 8.41 2.69
C SER A 130 1.27 8.74 3.01
N VAL A 131 0.33 8.43 2.10
CA VAL A 131 -1.11 8.64 2.32
C VAL A 131 -1.60 7.83 3.53
N ILE A 132 -1.29 6.53 3.57
CA ILE A 132 -1.71 5.65 4.67
C ILE A 132 -1.19 6.18 6.01
N GLY A 133 0.09 6.54 6.06
CA GLY A 133 0.72 7.07 7.27
C GLY A 133 0.10 8.39 7.71
N LEU A 134 -0.06 9.35 6.78
CA LEU A 134 -0.58 10.68 7.09
C LEU A 134 -2.03 10.62 7.54
N VAL A 135 -2.87 9.89 6.82
CA VAL A 135 -4.30 9.76 7.13
C VAL A 135 -4.52 9.00 8.43
N GLY A 136 -3.85 7.87 8.62
CA GLY A 136 -3.92 7.08 9.85
C GLY A 136 -3.52 7.91 11.06
N CYS A 137 -2.40 8.62 10.96
CA CYS A 137 -1.94 9.49 12.05
C CYS A 137 -2.86 10.69 12.28
N TYR A 138 -3.35 11.34 11.23
CA TYR A 138 -4.25 12.49 11.34
C TYR A 138 -5.57 12.14 12.03
N LYS A 139 -6.18 11.00 11.64
CA LYS A 139 -7.44 10.54 12.25
C LYS A 139 -7.26 10.12 13.71
N GLY A 140 -6.14 9.47 14.04
CA GLY A 140 -5.83 9.12 15.43
C GLY A 140 -5.50 10.32 16.31
N TYR A 141 -4.68 11.27 15.81
CA TYR A 141 -4.28 12.46 16.57
C TYR A 141 -5.45 13.43 16.83
N THR A 142 -6.42 13.46 15.91
CA THR A 142 -7.63 14.29 16.02
C THR A 142 -8.82 13.51 16.58
N ALA A 143 -8.58 12.36 17.21
CA ALA A 143 -9.64 11.58 17.84
C ALA A 143 -10.31 12.41 18.96
N GLY A 144 -11.62 12.21 19.12
CA GLY A 144 -12.42 12.85 20.16
C GLY A 144 -12.11 12.30 21.56
N LYS A 145 -12.98 12.62 22.52
CA LYS A 145 -12.91 12.06 23.88
C LYS A 145 -13.65 10.72 23.96
N GLY A 146 -13.18 9.84 24.85
CA GLY A 146 -13.82 8.55 25.13
C GLY A 146 -13.38 7.41 24.21
N THR A 147 -13.55 6.17 24.68
CA THR A 147 -13.06 4.95 24.01
C THR A 147 -13.76 4.65 22.69
N GLU A 148 -15.01 5.09 22.51
CA GLU A 148 -15.75 4.97 21.25
C GLU A 148 -15.04 5.72 20.10
N SER A 149 -14.43 6.88 20.41
CA SER A 149 -13.74 7.70 19.41
C SER A 149 -12.54 6.98 18.77
N VAL A 150 -11.94 6.01 19.47
CA VAL A 150 -10.82 5.19 18.97
C VAL A 150 -11.28 4.33 17.80
N GLY A 151 -12.44 3.69 17.92
CA GLY A 151 -13.03 2.89 16.85
C GLY A 151 -13.43 3.76 15.64
N ILE A 152 -13.99 4.95 15.89
CA ILE A 152 -14.35 5.91 14.84
C ILE A 152 -13.10 6.40 14.11
N ALA A 153 -12.02 6.73 14.83
CA ALA A 153 -10.75 7.14 14.25
C ALA A 153 -10.15 6.02 13.37
N ALA A 154 -10.15 4.78 13.88
CA ALA A 154 -9.65 3.61 13.16
C ALA A 154 -10.43 3.35 11.86
N ASN A 155 -11.77 3.32 11.93
CA ASN A 155 -12.61 3.08 10.75
C ASN A 155 -12.52 4.22 9.74
N SER A 156 -12.57 5.48 10.20
CA SER A 156 -12.44 6.64 9.31
C SER A 156 -11.05 6.75 8.67
N ALA A 157 -10.00 6.27 9.33
CA ALA A 157 -8.67 6.14 8.73
C ALA A 157 -8.67 5.18 7.54
N VAL A 158 -9.32 4.02 7.66
CA VAL A 158 -9.41 3.05 6.55
C VAL A 158 -10.17 3.65 5.38
N VAL A 159 -11.37 4.18 5.62
CA VAL A 159 -12.22 4.71 4.54
C VAL A 159 -11.53 5.86 3.80
N LEU A 160 -10.96 6.82 4.55
CA LEU A 160 -10.32 7.98 3.93
C LEU A 160 -9.02 7.57 3.20
N SER A 161 -8.22 6.68 3.78
CA SER A 161 -6.99 6.21 3.14
C SER A 161 -7.30 5.48 1.84
N SER A 162 -8.29 4.57 1.83
CA SER A 162 -8.69 3.83 0.64
C SER A 162 -9.18 4.75 -0.47
N LEU A 163 -9.99 5.75 -0.15
CA LEU A 163 -10.47 6.73 -1.12
C LEU A 163 -9.31 7.56 -1.70
N LEU A 164 -8.40 8.02 -0.84
CA LEU A 164 -7.22 8.78 -1.28
C LEU A 164 -6.24 7.94 -2.09
N ILE A 165 -6.05 6.66 -1.77
CA ILE A 165 -5.22 5.74 -2.56
C ILE A 165 -5.75 5.66 -3.99
N ILE A 166 -7.07 5.49 -4.18
CA ILE A 166 -7.69 5.42 -5.50
C ILE A 166 -7.50 6.75 -6.27
N ILE A 167 -7.67 7.90 -5.60
CA ILE A 167 -7.44 9.21 -6.23
C ILE A 167 -5.97 9.36 -6.64
N VAL A 168 -5.04 9.00 -5.76
CA VAL A 168 -3.60 9.09 -6.03
C VAL A 168 -3.19 8.15 -7.14
N ASP A 169 -3.77 6.94 -7.21
CA ASP A 169 -3.51 5.99 -8.29
C ASP A 169 -4.00 6.55 -9.64
N LEU A 170 -5.21 7.12 -9.70
CA LEU A 170 -5.72 7.78 -10.91
C LEU A 170 -4.76 8.87 -11.40
N ILE A 171 -4.27 9.73 -10.50
CA ILE A 171 -3.32 10.78 -10.84
C ILE A 171 -1.98 10.19 -11.28
N ALA A 172 -1.49 9.17 -10.58
CA ALA A 172 -0.21 8.54 -10.88
C ALA A 172 -0.22 7.85 -12.26
N VAL A 173 -1.31 7.18 -12.61
CA VAL A 173 -1.50 6.56 -13.93
C VAL A 173 -1.49 7.64 -15.02
N GLN A 174 -2.29 8.71 -14.86
CA GLN A 174 -2.31 9.80 -15.84
C GLN A 174 -0.93 10.46 -16.04
N VAL A 175 -0.18 10.67 -14.95
CA VAL A 175 1.18 11.23 -15.03
C VAL A 175 2.12 10.27 -15.75
N THR A 176 2.00 8.96 -15.49
CA THR A 176 2.83 7.94 -16.12
C THR A 176 2.55 7.86 -17.63
N ASP A 177 1.28 7.90 -18.04
CA ASP A 177 0.86 7.86 -19.45
C ASP A 177 1.29 9.10 -20.25
N ILE A 178 1.50 10.25 -19.60
CA ILE A 178 2.00 11.46 -20.26
C ILE A 178 3.53 11.41 -20.45
N LEU A 179 4.23 10.70 -19.56
CA LEU A 179 5.69 10.67 -19.50
C LEU A 179 6.31 9.58 -20.38
N LEU A 180 5.56 8.50 -20.67
CA LEU A 180 5.95 7.34 -21.48
C LEU A 180 5.23 7.35 -22.84
#